data_AF-A0A829N835-F1
#
_entry.id   AF-A0A829N835-F1
#
_cell.length_a   1.000
_cell.length_b   1.000
_cell.length_c   1.000
_cell.angle_alpha   90.00
_cell.angle_beta   90.00
_cell.angle_gamma   90.00
#
_symmetry.space_group_name_H-M   'P 1'
#
loop_
_entity.id
_entity.type
_entity.pdbx_description
1 polymer ?
#
loop_
_entity_poly.entity_id
_entity_poly.type
_entity_poly.pdbx_seq_one_letter_code
_entity_poly.pdbx_strand_id
1 'polypeptide(L)'
;MAEAEIDKAMIVNWALVELGLAPKFSIDEQTTLGGLVDIFWPRAIARTFGLHDWTFCRQTFLLTRQGATPVIGYTYGFDLPGGILGPPLKLTSDALCNVPLRDFAIEGTTVFTNEPVVYARCKQALDPAAWPPQFADAFATLLASYLAVPLTQDSDLKADKEAAAIGTPATGGAGGIFGRLIAQDRAGSPIGSPAVTDVLHGGRVSSEPWHGRW
;
A
#
# COMPACT_ATOMS: atom_id res chain seq x y z
N MET A 1 -25.48 13.66 -13.82
CA MET A 1 -24.16 13.96 -14.42
C MET A 1 -23.40 12.66 -14.38
N ALA A 2 -23.06 12.08 -15.54
CA ALA A 2 -22.30 10.84 -15.56
C ALA A 2 -20.95 11.11 -14.87
N GLU A 3 -20.67 10.38 -13.80
CA GLU A 3 -19.38 10.44 -13.12
C GLU A 3 -18.32 10.07 -14.15
N ALA A 4 -17.45 11.01 -14.52
CA ALA A 4 -16.35 10.73 -15.42
C ALA A 4 -15.42 9.77 -14.69
N GLU A 5 -15.54 8.48 -14.99
CA GLU A 5 -14.76 7.42 -14.38
C GLU A 5 -13.28 7.67 -14.66
N ILE A 6 -12.44 7.58 -13.62
CA ILE A 6 -11.02 7.90 -13.74
C ILE A 6 -10.30 6.71 -14.37
N ASP A 7 -10.12 6.77 -15.69
CA ASP A 7 -9.39 5.75 -16.44
C ASP A 7 -7.88 6.06 -16.54
N LYS A 8 -7.07 5.03 -16.80
CA LYS A 8 -5.63 5.12 -17.11
C LYS A 8 -5.36 6.19 -18.17
N ALA A 9 -6.18 6.24 -19.22
CA ALA A 9 -6.02 7.23 -20.29
C ALA A 9 -6.11 8.66 -19.77
N MET A 10 -7.06 8.92 -18.86
CA MET A 10 -7.29 10.24 -18.29
C MET A 10 -6.12 10.69 -17.42
N ILE A 11 -5.59 9.79 -16.58
CA ILE A 11 -4.43 10.05 -15.71
C ILE A 11 -3.18 10.38 -16.54
N VAL A 12 -2.93 9.64 -17.62
CA VAL A 12 -1.79 9.92 -18.51
C VAL A 12 -1.98 11.26 -19.20
N ASN A 13 -3.19 11.58 -19.66
CA ASN A 13 -3.46 12.88 -20.29
C ASN A 13 -3.30 14.05 -19.32
N TRP A 14 -3.67 13.89 -18.05
CA TRP A 14 -3.35 14.89 -17.00
C TRP A 14 -1.84 15.07 -16.85
N ALA A 15 -1.08 13.97 -16.81
CA ALA A 15 0.38 14.03 -16.75
C ALA A 15 0.99 14.75 -17.97
N LEU A 16 0.45 14.57 -19.17
CA LEU A 16 0.92 15.27 -20.37
C LEU A 16 0.62 16.77 -20.32
N VAL A 17 -0.57 17.16 -19.86
CA VAL A 17 -0.94 18.57 -19.68
C VAL A 17 -0.05 19.24 -18.65
N GLU A 18 0.30 18.55 -17.57
CA GLU A 18 1.25 19.02 -16.55
C GLU A 18 2.66 19.28 -17.09
N LEU A 19 3.04 18.61 -18.19
CA LEU A 19 4.29 18.83 -18.93
C LEU A 19 4.16 19.92 -20.02
N GLY A 20 2.97 20.50 -20.20
CA GLY A 20 2.69 21.46 -21.28
C GLY A 20 2.48 20.82 -22.65
N LEU A 21 2.24 19.51 -22.71
CA LEU A 21 2.00 18.76 -23.95
C LEU A 21 0.49 18.60 -24.21
N ALA A 22 0.13 18.38 -25.47
CA ALA A 22 -1.27 18.13 -25.83
C ALA A 22 -1.74 16.75 -25.33
N PRO A 23 -2.97 16.63 -24.78
CA PRO A 23 -3.54 15.36 -24.32
C PRO A 23 -3.91 14.50 -25.54
N LYS A 24 -2.96 13.65 -25.96
CA LYS A 24 -3.09 12.81 -27.16
C LYS A 24 -3.01 11.30 -26.84
N PHE A 25 -3.02 10.93 -25.56
CA PHE A 25 -2.87 9.53 -25.20
C PHE A 25 -4.19 8.77 -25.33
N SER A 26 -4.12 7.61 -25.99
CA SER A 26 -5.17 6.60 -26.12
C SER A 26 -4.60 5.23 -25.80
N ILE A 27 -5.40 4.36 -25.16
CA ILE A 27 -4.96 3.03 -24.70
C ILE A 27 -4.75 2.06 -25.87
N ASP A 28 -5.52 2.22 -26.96
CA ASP A 28 -5.51 1.27 -28.08
C ASP A 28 -4.40 1.53 -29.10
N GLU A 29 -3.76 2.70 -29.03
CA GLU A 29 -2.78 3.11 -30.03
C GLU A 29 -1.36 2.72 -29.62
N GLN A 30 -0.73 1.81 -30.37
CA GLN A 30 0.69 1.46 -30.22
C GLN A 30 1.59 2.60 -30.68
N THR A 31 1.67 3.64 -29.85
CA THR A 31 2.56 4.80 -30.05
C THR A 31 3.84 4.63 -29.24
N THR A 32 4.88 5.39 -29.61
CA THR A 32 6.09 5.52 -28.80
C THR A 32 5.78 6.03 -27.38
N LEU A 33 4.77 6.91 -27.26
CA LEU A 33 4.28 7.40 -25.97
C LEU A 33 3.68 6.26 -25.13
N GLY A 34 2.86 5.40 -25.74
CA GLY A 34 2.30 4.22 -25.08
C GLY A 34 3.38 3.30 -24.52
N GLY A 35 4.43 3.04 -25.30
CA GLY A 35 5.58 2.24 -24.82
C GLY A 35 6.29 2.85 -23.61
N LEU A 36 6.47 4.19 -23.59
CA LEU A 36 7.04 4.87 -22.41
C LEU A 36 6.13 4.77 -21.19
N VAL A 37 4.82 4.98 -21.38
CA VAL A 37 3.82 4.87 -20.31
C VAL A 37 3.84 3.46 -19.72
N ASP A 38 3.86 2.42 -20.54
CA ASP A 38 3.85 1.03 -20.05
C ASP A 38 5.12 0.66 -19.27
N ILE A 39 6.25 1.30 -19.54
CA ILE A 39 7.49 1.15 -18.77
C ILE A 39 7.39 1.88 -17.42
N PHE A 40 6.92 3.13 -17.42
CA PHE A 40 6.94 3.98 -16.22
C PHE A 40 5.74 3.77 -15.30
N TRP A 41 4.60 3.30 -15.82
CA TRP A 41 3.39 3.03 -15.05
C TRP A 41 3.60 2.06 -13.89
N PRO A 42 4.15 0.83 -14.09
CA PRO A 42 4.39 -0.09 -12.98
C PRO A 42 5.41 0.46 -11.98
N ARG A 43 6.38 1.26 -12.44
CA ARG A 43 7.34 1.93 -11.57
C ARG A 43 6.68 3.00 -10.70
N ALA A 44 5.76 3.78 -11.27
CA ALA A 44 4.98 4.77 -10.53
C ALA A 44 4.10 4.10 -9.48
N ILE A 45 3.40 3.02 -9.84
CA ILE A 45 2.62 2.19 -8.91
C ILE A 45 3.50 1.68 -7.77
N ALA A 46 4.62 1.04 -8.07
CA ALA A 46 5.51 0.49 -7.04
C ALA A 46 5.98 1.57 -6.06
N ARG A 47 6.22 2.80 -6.54
CA ARG A 47 6.60 3.93 -5.67
C ARG A 47 5.41 4.42 -4.84
N THR A 48 4.27 4.72 -5.42
CA THR A 48 3.12 5.30 -4.70
C THR A 48 2.52 4.36 -3.66
N PHE A 49 2.39 3.07 -3.98
CA PHE A 49 1.92 2.04 -3.05
C PHE A 49 3.01 1.59 -2.04
N GLY A 50 4.28 1.93 -2.32
CA GLY A 50 5.40 1.76 -1.40
C GLY A 50 5.52 2.88 -0.36
N LEU A 51 5.01 4.09 -0.65
CA LEU A 51 5.08 5.24 0.28
C LEU A 51 4.21 5.06 1.53
N HIS A 52 3.02 4.49 1.36
CA HIS A 52 2.04 4.35 2.44
C HIS A 52 1.09 3.19 2.19
N ASP A 53 0.55 2.64 3.28
CA ASP A 53 -0.50 1.63 3.26
C ASP A 53 -1.88 2.28 3.19
N TRP A 54 -2.23 2.75 2.00
CA TRP A 54 -3.49 3.44 1.70
C TRP A 54 -4.71 2.62 2.14
N THR A 55 -5.64 3.25 2.88
CA THR A 55 -6.88 2.61 3.35
C THR A 55 -7.70 1.97 2.23
N PHE A 56 -7.85 2.66 1.10
CA PHE A 56 -8.71 2.22 0.00
C PHE A 56 -8.22 0.93 -0.70
N CYS A 57 -6.92 0.64 -0.66
CA CYS A 57 -6.35 -0.60 -1.20
C CYS A 57 -6.25 -1.74 -0.20
N ARG A 58 -6.59 -1.51 1.08
CA ARG A 58 -6.51 -2.55 2.11
C ARG A 58 -7.72 -3.46 2.02
N GLN A 59 -7.46 -4.75 1.80
CA GLN A 59 -8.48 -5.78 1.86
C GLN A 59 -8.07 -6.91 2.80
N THR A 60 -9.05 -7.45 3.51
CA THR A 60 -8.85 -8.56 4.43
C THR A 60 -9.41 -9.83 3.79
N PHE A 61 -8.57 -10.85 3.66
CA PHE A 61 -8.93 -12.13 3.07
C PHE A 61 -8.85 -13.23 4.12
N LEU A 62 -9.81 -14.16 4.09
CA LEU A 62 -9.67 -15.45 4.76
C LEU A 62 -8.78 -16.32 3.87
N LEU A 63 -7.64 -16.78 4.41
CA LEU A 63 -6.72 -17.59 3.62
C LEU A 63 -7.24 -19.01 3.45
N THR A 64 -7.01 -19.57 2.27
CA THR A 64 -7.36 -20.97 1.98
C THR A 64 -6.23 -21.88 2.44
N ARG A 65 -6.57 -22.91 3.22
CA ARG A 65 -5.61 -23.86 3.75
C ARG A 65 -5.18 -24.85 2.66
N GLN A 66 -3.88 -25.08 2.55
CA GLN A 66 -3.30 -26.12 1.73
C GLN A 66 -3.47 -27.50 2.37
N GLY A 67 -3.73 -28.52 1.54
CA GLY A 67 -3.85 -29.90 2.00
C GLY A 67 -2.51 -30.59 2.29
N ALA A 68 -1.41 -30.08 1.72
CA ALA A 68 -0.08 -30.66 1.91
C ALA A 68 0.54 -30.24 3.25
N THR A 69 1.21 -31.17 3.93
CA THR A 69 1.94 -30.89 5.16
C THR A 69 3.23 -30.13 4.84
N PRO A 70 3.47 -28.95 5.45
CA PRO A 70 4.69 -28.18 5.21
C PRO A 70 5.96 -28.92 5.65
N VAL A 71 7.05 -28.81 4.88
CA VAL A 71 8.36 -29.39 5.23
C VAL A 71 9.06 -28.61 6.35
N ILE A 72 8.69 -27.34 6.51
CA ILE A 72 9.38 -26.37 7.38
C ILE A 72 9.03 -26.48 8.88
N GLY A 73 8.37 -27.56 9.31
CA GLY A 73 8.07 -27.84 10.72
C GLY A 73 6.81 -27.14 11.27
N TYR A 74 6.08 -26.38 10.46
CA TYR A 74 4.77 -25.83 10.81
C TYR A 74 3.64 -26.80 10.44
N THR A 75 2.54 -26.73 11.19
CA THR A 75 1.41 -27.66 11.01
C THR A 75 0.61 -27.38 9.74
N TYR A 76 0.47 -26.12 9.34
CA TYR A 76 -0.41 -25.69 8.25
C TYR A 76 0.28 -24.72 7.29
N GLY A 77 -0.09 -24.82 6.00
CA GLY A 77 0.25 -23.87 4.94
C GLY A 77 -1.01 -23.20 4.39
N PHE A 78 -0.90 -21.93 4.01
CA PHE A 78 -1.99 -21.09 3.51
C PHE A 78 -1.54 -20.29 2.29
N ASP A 79 -2.33 -20.29 1.23
CA ASP A 79 -2.01 -19.52 0.03
C ASP A 79 -2.42 -18.06 0.18
N LEU A 80 -1.48 -17.16 -0.13
CA LEU A 80 -1.78 -15.72 -0.24
C LEU A 80 -2.62 -15.45 -1.49
N PRO A 81 -3.54 -14.48 -1.43
CA PRO A 81 -4.32 -14.09 -2.59
C PRO A 81 -3.42 -13.52 -3.69
N GLY A 82 -3.78 -13.78 -4.95
CA GLY A 82 -3.11 -13.17 -6.11
C GLY A 82 -3.38 -11.67 -6.20
N GLY A 83 -2.53 -10.96 -6.95
CA GLY A 83 -2.71 -9.51 -7.20
C GLY A 83 -2.41 -8.61 -6.00
N ILE A 84 -1.67 -9.13 -5.01
CA ILE A 84 -1.20 -8.34 -3.86
C ILE A 84 0.03 -7.51 -4.20
N LEU A 85 0.06 -6.29 -3.69
CA LEU A 85 1.17 -5.35 -3.81
C LEU A 85 2.08 -5.46 -2.59
N GLY A 86 3.19 -6.19 -2.76
CA GLY A 86 4.19 -6.41 -1.70
C GLY A 86 3.74 -7.43 -0.66
N PRO A 87 4.43 -7.50 0.50
CA PRO A 87 4.09 -8.45 1.55
C PRO A 87 2.75 -8.11 2.23
N PRO A 88 2.07 -9.10 2.84
CA PRO A 88 0.88 -8.85 3.63
C PRO A 88 1.19 -7.90 4.80
N LEU A 89 0.27 -6.96 5.06
CA LEU A 89 0.43 -5.95 6.12
C LEU A 89 0.28 -6.55 7.51
N LYS A 90 -0.69 -7.47 7.65
CA LYS A 90 -0.99 -8.11 8.93
C LYS A 90 -1.55 -9.50 8.70
N LEU A 91 -1.09 -10.46 9.49
CA LEU A 91 -1.67 -11.78 9.61
C LEU A 91 -2.32 -11.91 10.99
N THR A 92 -3.56 -12.38 11.04
CA THR A 92 -4.36 -12.45 12.26
C THR A 92 -5.14 -13.75 12.33
N SER A 93 -5.43 -14.21 13.55
CA SER A 93 -6.31 -15.36 13.79
C SER A 93 -7.79 -15.00 13.78
N ASP A 94 -8.11 -13.70 13.80
CA ASP A 94 -9.48 -13.17 13.83
C ASP A 94 -9.75 -12.25 12.62
N ALA A 95 -11.01 -12.22 12.18
CA ALA A 95 -11.51 -11.41 11.07
C ALA A 95 -11.41 -9.90 11.36
N LEU A 96 -11.57 -9.49 12.63
CA LEU A 96 -11.42 -8.07 13.04
C LEU A 96 -9.96 -7.60 13.00
N CYS A 97 -9.02 -8.51 12.74
CA CYS A 97 -7.59 -8.26 12.74
C CYS A 97 -7.06 -7.70 14.08
N ASN A 98 -7.69 -8.03 15.21
CA ASN A 98 -7.27 -7.54 16.52
C ASN A 98 -6.08 -8.32 17.08
N VAL A 99 -6.06 -9.64 16.90
CA VAL A 99 -5.02 -10.53 17.42
C VAL A 99 -3.98 -10.79 16.32
N PRO A 100 -2.81 -10.14 16.35
CA PRO A 100 -1.74 -10.44 15.41
C PRO A 100 -1.18 -11.84 15.65
N LEU A 101 -0.95 -12.57 14.57
CA LEU A 101 -0.22 -13.83 14.60
C LEU A 101 1.25 -13.55 14.91
N ARG A 102 1.80 -14.24 15.91
CA ARG A 102 3.20 -14.05 16.33
C ARG A 102 4.14 -15.04 15.66
N ASP A 103 3.70 -16.30 15.53
CA ASP A 103 4.51 -17.38 14.99
C ASP A 103 4.02 -17.75 13.59
N PHE A 104 4.72 -17.21 12.58
CA PHE A 104 4.50 -17.53 11.18
C PHE A 104 5.78 -17.39 10.36
N ALA A 105 5.84 -18.13 9.25
CA ALA A 105 6.85 -17.97 8.22
C ALA A 105 6.15 -17.67 6.88
N ILE A 106 6.71 -16.76 6.07
CA ILE A 106 6.22 -16.47 4.73
C ILE A 106 7.31 -16.89 3.75
N GLU A 107 7.01 -17.82 2.86
CA GLU A 107 7.91 -18.21 1.77
C GLU A 107 7.17 -18.08 0.43
N GLY A 108 7.69 -17.22 -0.45
CA GLY A 108 7.05 -16.94 -1.73
C GLY A 108 5.62 -16.41 -1.56
N THR A 109 4.65 -17.19 -2.01
CA THR A 109 3.21 -16.88 -1.95
C THR A 109 2.46 -17.67 -0.88
N THR A 110 3.17 -18.35 0.01
CA THR A 110 2.55 -19.22 1.02
C THR A 110 2.95 -18.78 2.43
N VAL A 111 1.96 -18.74 3.32
CA VAL A 111 2.12 -18.47 4.76
C VAL A 111 2.01 -19.78 5.51
N PHE A 112 2.94 -20.01 6.41
CA PHE A 112 2.97 -21.19 7.26
C PHE A 112 2.79 -20.83 8.72
N THR A 113 1.93 -21.58 9.42
CA THR A 113 1.66 -21.36 10.83
C THR A 113 1.09 -22.61 11.49
N ASN A 114 0.93 -22.57 12.81
CA ASN A 114 0.26 -23.60 13.61
C ASN A 114 -1.23 -23.28 13.86
N GLU A 115 -1.69 -22.08 13.52
CA GLU A 115 -3.10 -21.70 13.67
C GLU A 115 -3.99 -22.30 12.56
N PRO A 116 -5.18 -22.83 12.89
CA PRO A 116 -6.04 -23.50 11.93
C PRO A 116 -6.76 -22.54 10.97
N VAL A 117 -6.91 -21.27 11.35
CA VAL A 117 -7.57 -20.23 10.57
C VAL A 117 -6.72 -18.97 10.61
N VAL A 118 -6.43 -18.41 9.44
CA VAL A 118 -5.66 -17.17 9.29
C VAL A 118 -6.37 -16.21 8.35
N TYR A 119 -6.40 -14.96 8.77
CA TYR A 119 -6.80 -13.82 7.97
C TYR A 119 -5.57 -13.00 7.59
N ALA A 120 -5.50 -12.56 6.35
CA ALA A 120 -4.45 -11.69 5.87
C ALA A 120 -5.03 -10.35 5.41
N ARG A 121 -4.51 -9.27 5.98
CA ARG A 121 -4.71 -7.93 5.46
C ARG A 121 -3.63 -7.64 4.42
N CYS A 122 -4.04 -7.51 3.17
CA CYS A 122 -3.14 -7.28 2.05
C CYS A 122 -3.45 -5.96 1.34
N LYS A 123 -2.48 -5.45 0.59
CA LYS A 123 -2.68 -4.35 -0.36
C LYS A 123 -3.07 -4.96 -1.70
N GLN A 124 -4.25 -4.64 -2.23
CA GLN A 124 -4.67 -5.11 -3.54
C GLN A 124 -4.28 -4.10 -4.62
N ALA A 125 -3.83 -4.59 -5.78
CA ALA A 125 -3.72 -3.78 -6.98
C ALA A 125 -5.13 -3.45 -7.49
N LEU A 126 -5.62 -2.26 -7.18
CA LEU A 126 -6.90 -1.76 -7.66
C LEU A 126 -6.75 -1.10 -9.02
N ASP A 127 -7.78 -1.26 -9.84
CA ASP A 127 -7.92 -0.56 -11.12
C ASP A 127 -7.99 0.97 -10.90
N PRO A 128 -7.49 1.82 -11.82
CA PRO A 128 -7.49 3.26 -11.65
C PRO A 128 -8.87 3.87 -11.43
N ALA A 129 -9.93 3.23 -11.94
CA ALA A 129 -11.32 3.64 -11.71
C ALA A 129 -11.72 3.64 -10.23
N ALA A 130 -11.10 2.79 -9.41
CA ALA A 130 -11.35 2.69 -7.98
C ALA A 130 -10.47 3.65 -7.14
N TRP A 131 -9.59 4.44 -7.77
CA TRP A 131 -8.70 5.34 -7.04
C TRP A 131 -9.42 6.62 -6.60
N PRO A 132 -9.15 7.12 -5.39
CA PRO A 132 -9.63 8.44 -4.99
C PRO A 132 -9.14 9.53 -5.98
N PRO A 133 -9.97 10.51 -6.36
CA PRO A 133 -9.58 11.52 -7.35
C PRO A 133 -8.30 12.28 -6.99
N GLN A 134 -8.12 12.58 -5.71
CA GLN A 134 -6.92 13.27 -5.20
C GLN A 134 -5.65 12.41 -5.31
N PHE A 135 -5.80 11.08 -5.20
CA PHE A 135 -4.70 10.14 -5.40
C PHE A 135 -4.34 10.03 -6.87
N ALA A 136 -5.34 9.98 -7.76
CA ALA A 136 -5.12 9.95 -9.20
C ALA A 136 -4.41 11.22 -9.72
N ASP A 137 -4.75 12.40 -9.20
CA ASP A 137 -4.08 13.66 -9.49
C ASP A 137 -2.61 13.67 -9.02
N ALA A 138 -2.36 13.24 -7.78
CA ALA A 138 -1.00 13.09 -7.26
C ALA A 138 -0.17 12.08 -8.06
N PHE A 139 -0.80 10.98 -8.48
CA PHE A 139 -0.19 9.97 -9.33
C PHE A 139 0.15 10.51 -10.71
N ALA A 140 -0.73 11.30 -11.33
CA ALA A 140 -0.46 11.98 -12.61
C ALA A 140 0.75 12.90 -12.51
N THR A 141 0.88 13.66 -11.40
CA THR A 141 2.05 14.52 -11.15
C THR A 141 3.35 13.71 -11.05
N LEU A 142 3.32 12.57 -10.36
CA LEU A 142 4.48 11.68 -10.28
C LEU A 142 4.81 11.06 -11.64
N LEU A 143 3.81 10.63 -12.39
CA LEU A 143 3.99 10.07 -13.73
C LEU A 143 4.60 11.11 -14.68
N ALA A 144 4.15 12.37 -14.60
CA ALA A 144 4.74 13.49 -15.34
C ALA A 144 6.24 13.63 -15.05
N SER A 145 6.68 13.49 -13.80
CA SER A 145 8.12 13.54 -13.46
C SER A 145 8.95 12.47 -14.18
N TYR A 146 8.41 11.26 -14.38
CA TYR A 146 9.09 10.20 -15.12
C TYR A 146 9.08 10.42 -16.63
N LEU A 147 8.02 11.01 -17.14
CA LEU A 147 7.87 11.31 -18.57
C LEU A 147 8.56 12.61 -19.00
N ALA A 148 8.93 13.49 -18.07
CA ALA A 148 9.62 14.75 -18.34
C ALA A 148 10.92 14.55 -19.17
N VAL A 149 11.88 13.78 -18.66
CA VAL A 149 13.15 13.56 -19.39
C VAL A 149 12.96 12.93 -20.78
N PRO A 150 12.18 11.85 -20.96
CA PRO A 150 12.04 11.25 -22.29
C PRO A 150 11.22 12.10 -23.28
N LEU A 151 10.32 12.99 -22.81
CA LEU A 151 9.45 13.79 -23.70
C LEU A 151 9.96 15.22 -23.92
N THR A 152 10.48 15.88 -22.90
CA THR A 152 10.89 17.29 -22.95
C THR A 152 12.41 17.48 -22.86
N GLN A 153 13.16 16.41 -22.56
CA GLN A 153 14.61 16.46 -22.33
C GLN A 153 15.04 17.38 -21.18
N ASP A 154 14.09 17.73 -20.30
CA ASP A 154 14.31 18.67 -19.20
C ASP A 154 14.45 17.90 -17.87
N SER A 155 15.67 17.87 -17.34
CA SER A 155 15.98 17.25 -16.06
C SER A 155 15.52 18.07 -14.85
N ASP A 156 15.43 19.39 -15.02
CA ASP A 156 15.03 20.30 -13.94
C ASP A 156 13.52 20.19 -13.74
N LEU A 157 12.76 20.16 -14.84
CA LEU A 157 11.32 19.91 -14.81
C LEU A 157 10.99 18.56 -14.16
N LYS A 158 11.79 17.51 -14.44
CA LYS A 158 11.67 16.24 -13.74
C LYS A 158 11.83 16.41 -12.23
N ALA A 159 12.89 17.09 -11.78
CA ALA A 159 13.18 17.27 -10.37
C ALA A 159 12.06 18.07 -9.67
N ASP A 160 11.54 19.11 -10.32
CA ASP A 160 10.44 19.94 -9.81
C ASP A 160 9.15 19.15 -9.63
N LYS A 161 8.74 18.37 -10.64
CA LYS A 161 7.54 17.53 -10.56
C LYS A 161 7.70 16.39 -9.56
N GLU A 162 8.89 15.79 -9.47
CA GLU A 162 9.20 14.77 -8.46
C GLU A 162 9.09 15.37 -7.04
N ALA A 163 9.66 16.56 -6.83
CA ALA A 163 9.55 17.28 -5.55
C ALA A 163 8.10 17.69 -5.23
N ALA A 164 7.30 18.09 -6.22
CA ALA A 164 5.90 18.41 -6.02
C ALA A 164 5.07 17.19 -5.59
N ALA A 165 5.33 16.03 -6.20
CA ALA A 165 4.60 14.80 -5.90
C ALA A 165 4.92 14.25 -4.51
N ILE A 166 6.19 13.98 -4.22
CA ILE A 166 6.64 13.21 -3.05
C ILE A 166 7.51 14.02 -2.05
N GLY A 167 7.74 15.29 -2.33
CA GLY A 167 8.62 16.13 -1.54
C GLY A 167 10.08 16.04 -1.96
N THR A 168 10.89 16.96 -1.46
CA THR A 168 12.34 16.98 -1.70
C THR A 168 13.04 15.95 -0.81
N PRO A 169 14.24 15.48 -1.19
CA PRO A 169 15.06 14.61 -0.34
C PRO A 169 15.31 15.18 1.06
N ALA A 170 15.38 16.52 1.18
CA ALA A 170 15.53 17.22 2.45
C ALA A 170 14.34 17.05 3.41
N THR A 171 13.15 16.73 2.89
CA THR A 171 11.94 16.42 3.68
C THR A 171 11.76 14.94 3.97
N GLY A 172 12.75 14.10 3.64
CA GLY A 172 12.70 12.65 3.87
C GLY A 172 11.61 11.92 3.08
N GLY A 173 11.12 12.51 1.99
CA GLY A 173 10.05 11.91 1.17
C GLY A 173 8.66 11.94 1.80
N ALA A 174 8.46 12.73 2.85
CA ALA A 174 7.16 12.97 3.49
C ALA A 174 6.52 14.31 3.08
N GLY A 175 7.09 14.99 2.09
CA GLY A 175 6.58 16.25 1.54
C GLY A 175 5.65 16.05 0.33
N GLY A 176 5.28 17.16 -0.30
CA GLY A 176 4.50 17.15 -1.55
C GLY A 176 3.02 16.78 -1.37
N ILE A 177 2.37 16.48 -2.50
CA ILE A 177 0.95 16.11 -2.53
C ILE A 177 0.73 14.80 -1.77
N PHE A 178 1.60 13.80 -1.96
CA PHE A 178 1.49 12.51 -1.26
C PHE A 178 1.68 12.65 0.25
N GLY A 179 2.57 13.52 0.74
CA GLY A 179 2.70 13.78 2.17
C GLY A 179 1.41 14.28 2.83
N ARG A 180 0.69 15.19 2.15
CA ARG A 180 -0.62 15.68 2.62
C ARG A 180 -1.69 14.59 2.61
N LEU A 181 -1.73 13.79 1.55
CA LEU A 181 -2.67 12.67 1.44
C LEU A 181 -2.41 11.61 2.52
N ILE A 182 -1.14 11.33 2.83
CA ILE A 182 -0.76 10.44 3.93
C ILE A 182 -1.24 10.98 5.28
N ALA A 183 -1.05 12.27 5.54
CA ALA A 183 -1.52 12.90 6.77
C ALA A 183 -3.05 12.83 6.89
N GLN A 184 -3.77 13.04 5.78
CA GLN A 184 -5.23 12.94 5.72
C GLN A 184 -5.72 11.49 5.94
N ASP A 185 -5.10 10.49 5.30
CA ASP A 185 -5.44 9.08 5.47
C ASP A 185 -5.21 8.60 6.90
N ARG A 186 -4.11 9.06 7.53
CA ARG A 186 -3.82 8.80 8.95
C ARG A 186 -4.83 9.46 9.87
N ALA A 187 -5.21 10.71 9.61
CA ALA A 187 -6.19 11.42 10.41
C ALA A 187 -7.60 10.83 10.30
N GLY A 188 -7.95 10.27 9.14
CA GLY A 188 -9.22 9.58 8.91
C GLY A 188 -9.27 8.16 9.52
N SER A 189 -8.13 7.57 9.86
CA SER A 189 -8.07 6.25 10.47
C SER A 189 -8.49 6.32 11.95
N PRO A 190 -9.39 5.44 12.43
CA PRO A 190 -9.80 5.44 13.83
C PRO A 190 -8.59 5.18 14.74
N ILE A 191 -8.46 5.96 15.81
CA ILE A 191 -7.48 5.73 16.87
C ILE A 191 -7.79 4.34 17.43
N GLY A 192 -6.78 3.45 17.44
CA GLY A 192 -6.95 2.06 17.86
C GLY A 192 -7.64 1.98 19.22
N SER A 193 -8.47 0.95 19.42
CA SER A 193 -9.04 0.68 20.74
C SER A 193 -7.90 0.64 21.77
N PRO A 194 -8.07 1.31 22.93
CA PRO A 194 -7.07 1.23 23.99
C PRO A 194 -6.81 -0.24 24.28
N ALA A 195 -5.54 -0.59 24.51
CA ALA A 195 -5.19 -1.93 24.93
C ALA A 195 -6.04 -2.28 26.16
N VAL A 196 -6.97 -3.22 26.01
CA VAL A 196 -7.86 -3.68 27.07
C VAL A 196 -7.06 -4.31 28.22
N THR A 197 -5.79 -4.65 27.95
CA THR A 197 -4.79 -4.93 28.96
C THR A 197 -4.29 -3.63 29.57
N ASP A 198 -4.88 -3.30 30.71
CA ASP A 198 -4.32 -2.36 31.67
C ASP A 198 -2.93 -2.87 32.09
N VAL A 199 -1.90 -2.38 31.41
CA VAL A 199 -0.48 -2.70 31.66
C VAL A 199 -0.02 -2.26 33.05
N LEU A 200 -0.78 -1.39 33.73
CA LEU A 200 -0.52 -0.98 35.11
C LEU A 200 -1.06 -2.00 36.14
N HIS A 201 -2.02 -2.84 35.77
CA HIS A 201 -2.61 -3.85 36.66
C HIS A 201 -1.96 -5.24 36.56
N GLY A 202 -1.11 -5.49 35.55
CA GLY A 202 -0.39 -6.76 35.41
C GLY A 202 0.69 -7.03 36.49
N GLY A 203 0.98 -6.05 37.36
CA GLY A 203 2.04 -6.13 38.36
C GLY A 203 1.59 -6.53 39.78
N ARG A 204 0.30 -6.77 40.04
CA ARG A 204 -0.17 -7.06 41.42
C ARG A 204 -1.23 -8.16 41.46
N VAL A 205 -0.80 -9.40 41.21
CA VAL A 205 -1.53 -10.57 41.71
C VAL A 205 -0.57 -11.47 42.48
N SER A 206 -0.07 -10.93 43.59
CA SER A 206 0.41 -11.75 44.71
C SER A 206 -0.25 -11.18 45.95
N SER A 207 -1.20 -11.93 46.50
CA SER A 207 -1.78 -11.68 47.83
C SER A 207 -0.89 -12.24 48.94
N GLU A 208 0.37 -12.58 48.65
CA GLU A 208 1.30 -13.04 49.68
C GLU A 208 2.00 -11.83 50.34
N PRO A 209 1.96 -11.74 51.69
CA PRO A 209 2.67 -10.69 52.42
C PRO A 209 4.17 -10.72 52.10
N TRP A 210 4.75 -9.54 51.87
CA TRP A 210 6.15 -9.31 51.50
C TRP A 210 7.18 -9.78 52.56
N HIS A 211 6.74 -10.28 53.71
CA HIS A 211 7.63 -10.71 54.78
C HIS A 211 7.80 -12.24 54.68
N GLY A 212 9.02 -12.67 54.33
CA GLY A 212 9.37 -14.07 54.09
C GLY A 212 8.99 -15.01 55.24
N ARG A 213 8.64 -16.23 54.86
CA ARG A 213 8.44 -17.34 55.80
C ARG A 213 9.80 -17.76 56.38
N TRP A 214 9.89 -17.78 57.72
CA TRP A 214 10.95 -18.46 58.47
C TRP A 214 10.59 -19.93 58.65
#